data_AF-W1XFH6-F1
#
_entry.id   AF-W1XFH6-F1
#
_cell.length_a   1.000
_cell.length_b   1.000
_cell.length_c   1.000
_cell.angle_alpha   90.00
_cell.angle_beta   90.00
_cell.angle_gamma   90.00
#
_symmetry.space_group_name_H-M   'P 1'
#
loop_
_entity.id
_entity.type
_entity.pdbx_description
1 polymer ?
#
loop_
_entity_poly.entity_id
_entity_poly.type
_entity_poly.pdbx_seq_one_letter_code
_entity_poly.pdbx_strand_id
1 'polypeptide(L)' 'LQKALDNLPSNYRTIIILRYFEDLKIDEIAEILNENINTIKSRLYKSLKILRIKMNDSEEVYYER' A
#
# COMPACT_ATOMS: atom_id res chain seq x y z
N LEU A 1 16.17 2.47 2.46
CA LEU A 1 14.82 1.89 2.33
C LEU A 1 14.57 0.78 3.37
N GLN A 2 15.46 -0.20 3.52
CA GLN A 2 15.33 -1.31 4.49
C GLN A 2 14.92 -0.87 5.92
N LYS A 3 15.68 0.04 6.55
CA LYS A 3 15.40 0.53 7.91
C LYS A 3 14.03 1.23 8.06
N ALA A 4 13.52 1.83 6.98
CA ALA A 4 12.22 2.50 7.01
C ALA A 4 11.07 1.48 6.95
N LEU A 5 11.25 0.39 6.19
CA LEU A 5 10.33 -0.74 6.18
C LEU A 5 10.31 -1.48 7.52
N ASP A 6 11.45 -1.54 8.22
CA ASP A 6 11.54 -2.20 9.53
C ASP A 6 10.68 -1.53 10.62
N ASN A 7 10.48 -0.21 10.52
CA ASN A 7 9.61 0.55 11.42
C ASN A 7 8.14 0.53 11.00
N LEU A 8 7.84 -0.07 9.85
CA LEU A 8 6.49 -0.16 9.33
C LEU A 8 5.80 -1.39 9.95
N PRO A 9 4.59 -1.23 10.52
CA PRO A 9 3.76 -2.36 10.95
C PRO A 9 3.67 -3.43 9.86
N SER A 10 3.62 -4.70 10.26
CA SER A 10 3.71 -5.84 9.34
C SER A 10 2.67 -5.77 8.21
N ASN A 11 1.43 -5.42 8.53
CA ASN A 11 0.35 -5.24 7.56
C ASN A 11 0.63 -4.17 6.50
N TYR A 12 1.30 -3.08 6.87
CA TYR A 12 1.68 -1.98 5.98
C TYR A 12 2.92 -2.35 5.15
N ARG A 13 3.87 -3.07 5.74
CA ARG A 13 5.05 -3.58 5.07
C ARG A 13 4.69 -4.57 3.97
N THR A 14 3.81 -5.53 4.26
CA THR A 14 3.35 -6.52 3.28
C THR A 14 2.79 -5.83 2.04
N ILE A 15 1.96 -4.81 2.20
CA ILE A 15 1.36 -4.08 1.07
C ILE A 15 2.43 -3.36 0.24
N ILE A 16 3.45 -2.77 0.87
CA ILE A 16 4.55 -2.12 0.15
C ILE A 16 5.39 -3.14 -0.62
N ILE A 17 5.67 -4.30 -0.03
CA ILE A 17 6.41 -5.38 -0.70
C ILE A 17 5.64 -5.83 -1.94
N LEU A 18 4.37 -6.20 -1.77
CA LEU A 18 3.54 -6.67 -2.88
C LEU A 18 3.40 -5.61 -3.99
N ARG A 19 3.20 -4.33 -3.63
CA ARG A 19 2.99 -3.27 -4.64
C ARG A 19 4.26 -2.90 -5.40
N TYR A 20 5.40 -2.78 -4.71
CA TYR A 20 6.61 -2.16 -5.29
C TYR A 20 7.74 -3.14 -5.58
N PHE A 21 7.75 -4.31 -4.95
CA PHE A 21 8.79 -5.32 -5.16
C PHE A 21 8.29 -6.48 -6.02
N GLU A 22 7.02 -6.85 -5.86
CA GLU A 22 6.36 -7.88 -6.68
C GLU A 22 5.54 -7.30 -7.85
N ASP A 23 5.49 -5.97 -7.98
CA ASP A 23 4.78 -5.21 -9.03
C ASP A 23 3.28 -5.58 -9.18
N LEU A 24 2.65 -6.01 -8.09
CA LEU A 24 1.24 -6.39 -8.08
C LEU A 24 0.33 -5.16 -8.08
N LYS A 25 -0.82 -5.27 -8.74
CA LYS A 25 -1.87 -4.26 -8.70
C LYS A 25 -2.69 -4.35 -7.41
N ILE A 26 -3.41 -3.28 -7.10
CA ILE A 26 -4.17 -3.14 -5.85
C ILE A 26 -5.27 -4.20 -5.73
N ASP A 27 -5.93 -4.55 -6.83
CA ASP A 27 -6.92 -5.63 -6.94
C ASP A 27 -6.29 -7.00 -6.70
N GLU A 28 -5.13 -7.29 -7.31
CA GLU A 28 -4.40 -8.55 -7.07
C GLU A 28 -3.98 -8.69 -5.60
N ILE A 29 -3.53 -7.60 -4.97
CA ILE A 29 -3.19 -7.57 -3.55
C ILE A 29 -4.42 -7.81 -2.67
N ALA A 30 -5.57 -7.25 -3.05
CA ALA A 30 -6.83 -7.46 -2.33
C ALA A 30 -7.26 -8.92 -2.37
N GLU A 31 -7.13 -9.58 -3.53
CA GLU A 31 -7.41 -11.01 -3.69
C GLU A 31 -6.45 -11.88 -2.87
N ILE A 32 -5.14 -11.64 -2.95
CA ILE A 32 -4.11 -12.41 -2.23
C ILE A 32 -4.30 -12.32 -0.71
N LEU A 33 -4.63 -11.13 -0.20
CA LEU A 33 -4.82 -10.91 1.23
C LEU A 33 -6.26 -11.21 1.69
N ASN A 34 -7.16 -11.56 0.76
CA ASN A 34 -8.59 -11.73 0.99
C ASN A 34 -9.21 -10.54 1.75
N GLU A 35 -8.89 -9.33 1.30
CA GLU A 35 -9.36 -8.08 1.88
C GLU A 35 -10.04 -7.19 0.84
N ASN A 36 -10.82 -6.22 1.31
CA ASN A 36 -11.46 -5.26 0.43
C ASN A 36 -10.42 -4.32 -0.21
N ILE A 37 -10.59 -4.02 -1.50
CA ILE A 37 -9.76 -3.07 -2.28
C ILE A 37 -9.60 -1.72 -1.55
N ASN A 38 -10.66 -1.18 -0.94
CA ASN A 38 -10.59 0.09 -0.19
C ASN A 38 -9.72 -0.04 1.06
N THR A 39 -9.72 -1.21 1.72
CA THR A 39 -8.82 -1.48 2.82
C THR A 39 -7.37 -1.49 2.34
N ILE A 40 -7.07 -2.16 1.22
CA ILE A 40 -5.72 -2.17 0.65
C ILE A 40 -5.26 -0.76 0.29
N LYS A 41 -6.10 0.03 -0.40
CA LYS A 41 -5.80 1.43 -0.75
C LYS A 41 -5.53 2.29 0.48
N SER A 42 -6.36 2.17 1.51
CA SER A 42 -6.21 3.00 2.72
C SER A 42 -4.96 2.64 3.51
N ARG A 43 -4.59 1.35 3.54
CA ARG A 43 -3.34 0.90 4.12
C ARG A 43 -2.14 1.32 3.30
N LEU A 44 -2.19 1.20 1.96
CA LEU A 44 -1.12 1.65 1.06
C LEU A 44 -0.84 3.15 1.26
N TYR A 45 -1.87 3.99 1.28
CA TYR A 45 -1.72 5.42 1.54
C TYR A 45 -1.07 5.71 2.89
N LYS A 46 -1.51 5.02 3.96
CA LYS A 46 -0.89 5.15 5.30
C LYS A 46 0.57 4.69 5.29
N SER A 47 0.88 3.57 4.63
CA SER A 47 2.24 3.06 4.47
C SER A 47 3.15 4.10 3.81
N LEU A 48 2.70 4.68 2.70
CA LEU A 48 3.46 5.70 1.97
C LEU A 48 3.64 6.98 2.77
N LYS A 49 2.61 7.42 3.50
CA LYS A 49 2.70 8.58 4.40
C LYS A 49 3.74 8.37 5.50
N ILE A 50 3.79 7.17 6.10
CA ILE A 50 4.81 6.81 7.10
C ILE A 50 6.20 6.82 6.47
N LEU A 51 6.33 6.28 5.26
CA LEU A 51 7.59 6.23 4.51
C LEU A 51 7.98 7.56 3.85
N ARG A 52 7.11 8.58 3.90
CA ARG A 52 7.25 9.89 3.21
C ARG A 52 7.44 9.75 1.70
N ILE A 53 6.79 8.75 1.09
CA ILE A 53 6.80 8.51 -0.36
C ILE A 53 5.57 9.18 -0.99
N LYS A 54 5.75 9.83 -2.13
CA LYS A 54 4.64 10.36 -2.93
C LYS A 54 4.07 9.24 -3.80
N MET A 55 2.75 9.08 -3.79
CA MET A 55 2.05 8.34 -4.85
C MET A 55 2.14 9.17 -6.12
N ASN A 56 2.39 8.54 -7.27
CA ASN A 56 2.19 9.24 -8.54
C ASN A 56 0.69 9.52 -8.68
N ASP A 57 0.35 10.76 -9.06
CA ASP A 57 -1.02 11.29 -9.15
C ASP A 57 -1.93 10.50 -10.10
N SER A 58 -1.40 9.50 -10.82
CA SER A 58 -2.14 8.60 -11.72
C SER A 58 -3.03 7.58 -11.00
N GLU A 59 -2.84 7.38 -9.68
CA GLU A 59 -3.67 6.50 -8.85
C GLU A 59 -4.54 7.28 -7.86
N GLU A 60 -5.04 8.46 -8.26
CA GLU A 60 -5.98 9.25 -7.46
C GLU A 60 -7.30 8.47 -7.27
N VAL A 61 -7.35 7.65 -6.23
CA VAL A 61 -8.59 7.03 -5.80
C VAL A 61 -9.36 8.07 -5.01
N TYR A 62 -10.43 8.58 -5.62
CA TYR A 62 -11.46 9.37 -4.98
C TYR A 62 -11.92 8.68 -3.69
N TYR A 63 -11.53 9.25 -2.55
CA TYR A 63 -12.15 8.95 -1.26
C TYR A 63 -13.25 9.98 -1.04
N GLU A 64 -14.45 9.68 -1.55
CA GLU A 64 -15.63 10.27 -0.91
C GLU A 64 -15.80 9.60 0.45
N ARG A 65 -15.86 10.45 1.48
CA ARG A 65 -16.28 10.06 2.83
C ARG A 65 -17.75 9.72 2.85
#